data_AF-A0A0J7XK96-F1
#
_entry.id   AF-A0A0J7XK96-F1
#
_cell.length_a   1.000
_cell.length_b   1.000
_cell.length_c   1.000
_cell.angle_alpha   90.00
_cell.angle_beta   90.00
_cell.angle_gamma   90.00
#
_symmetry.space_group_name_H-M   'P 1'
#
loop_
_entity.id
_entity.type
_entity.pdbx_description
1 polymer ?
#
loop_
_entity_poly.entity_id
_entity_poly.type
_entity_poly.pdbx_seq_one_letter_code
_entity_poly.pdbx_strand_id
1 'polypeptide(L)'
;MRLEVYPPDNDDFLEDDNVLLNEGKTFRRADMVVPQKGPVTICIRIPAPGTYTLSLLHDRDSNRKFGLSIDGIGFPNNPRLRFSKPAAAAVRVTASAGITPLTIRMNYRHGLLSFGPIGN
;
A
#
# COMPACT_ATOMS: atom_id res chain seq x y z
N MET A 1 3.33 1.37 10.39
CA MET A 1 3.27 1.14 8.93
C MET A 1 2.79 -0.26 8.66
N ARG A 2 1.98 -0.43 7.62
CA ARG A 2 1.47 -1.71 7.13
C ARG A 2 1.64 -1.76 5.62
N LEU A 3 2.44 -2.69 5.15
CA LEU A 3 2.62 -2.98 3.72
C LEU A 3 1.79 -4.21 3.37
N GLU A 4 0.95 -4.12 2.35
CA GLU A 4 0.14 -5.22 1.86
C GLU A 4 0.36 -5.46 0.38
N VAL A 5 0.25 -6.72 -0.02
CA VAL A 5 0.42 -7.20 -1.41
C VAL A 5 -0.82 -7.96 -1.81
N TYR A 6 -1.31 -7.66 -3.02
CA TYR A 6 -2.55 -8.16 -3.60
C TYR A 6 -2.32 -8.64 -5.04
N PRO A 7 -3.27 -9.38 -5.64
CA PRO A 7 -3.29 -9.65 -7.07
C PRO A 7 -3.31 -8.37 -7.92
N PRO A 8 -2.89 -8.43 -9.20
CA PRO A 8 -2.66 -7.24 -10.03
C PRO A 8 -3.91 -6.69 -10.74
N ASP A 9 -5.12 -7.10 -10.35
CA ASP A 9 -6.40 -6.72 -10.97
C ASP A 9 -7.28 -5.83 -10.06
N ASN A 10 -8.34 -5.26 -10.64
CA ASN A 10 -9.19 -4.30 -9.93
C ASN A 10 -10.13 -4.95 -8.91
N ASP A 11 -10.46 -6.22 -9.10
CA ASP A 11 -11.45 -6.92 -8.27
C ASP A 11 -10.80 -7.27 -6.92
N ASP A 12 -9.54 -7.69 -6.95
CA ASP A 12 -8.82 -8.14 -5.75
C ASP A 12 -8.02 -7.04 -5.04
N PHE A 13 -7.68 -5.95 -5.74
CA PHE A 13 -6.87 -4.89 -5.15
C PHE A 13 -7.63 -4.13 -4.04
N LEU A 14 -7.11 -4.16 -2.81
CA LEU A 14 -7.74 -3.64 -1.59
C LEU A 14 -9.02 -4.36 -1.15
N GLU A 15 -9.22 -5.60 -1.59
CA GLU A 15 -10.27 -6.47 -1.04
C GLU A 15 -9.91 -6.95 0.37
N ASP A 16 -10.93 -7.40 1.12
CA ASP A 16 -10.81 -7.99 2.45
C ASP A 16 -9.84 -9.19 2.45
N ASP A 17 -8.98 -9.25 3.47
CA ASP A 17 -7.98 -10.30 3.57
C ASP A 17 -8.59 -11.68 3.75
N ASN A 18 -9.72 -11.81 4.44
CA ASN A 18 -10.40 -13.09 4.59
C ASN A 18 -10.95 -13.59 3.26
N VAL A 19 -11.48 -12.69 2.40
CA VAL A 19 -11.96 -13.05 1.07
C VAL A 19 -10.79 -13.60 0.23
N LEU A 20 -9.69 -12.85 0.15
CA LEU A 20 -8.53 -13.24 -0.64
C LEU A 20 -7.91 -14.56 -0.15
N LEU A 21 -7.76 -14.72 1.17
CA LEU A 21 -7.19 -15.92 1.76
C LEU A 21 -8.09 -17.15 1.59
N ASN A 22 -9.41 -17.00 1.74
CA ASN A 22 -10.37 -18.09 1.56
C ASN A 22 -10.45 -18.55 0.10
N GLU A 23 -10.28 -17.64 -0.86
CA GLU A 23 -10.22 -17.95 -2.29
C GLU A 23 -8.84 -18.47 -2.74
N GLY A 24 -7.86 -18.55 -1.84
CA GLY A 24 -6.50 -18.98 -2.17
C GLY A 24 -5.72 -17.97 -3.02
N LYS A 25 -6.18 -16.71 -3.07
CA LYS A 25 -5.52 -15.62 -3.78
C LYS A 25 -4.29 -15.14 -3.01
N THR A 26 -3.38 -14.47 -3.73
CA THR A 26 -2.17 -13.95 -3.09
C THR A 26 -2.51 -12.76 -2.22
N PHE A 27 -2.38 -12.94 -0.91
CA PHE A 27 -2.37 -11.86 0.07
C PHE A 27 -1.15 -11.97 0.99
N ARG A 28 -0.46 -10.85 1.22
CA ARG A 28 0.64 -10.74 2.19
C ARG A 28 0.52 -9.42 2.93
N ARG A 29 0.87 -9.43 4.22
CA ARG A 29 0.93 -8.26 5.08
C ARG A 29 2.23 -8.24 5.87
N ALA A 30 2.86 -7.07 5.96
CA ALA A 30 4.01 -6.83 6.82
C ALA A 30 3.77 -5.54 7.63
N ASP A 31 3.77 -5.67 8.95
CA ASP A 31 3.61 -4.55 9.88
C ASP A 31 4.97 -4.13 10.44
N MET A 32 5.14 -2.82 10.65
CA MET A 32 6.34 -2.24 11.25
C MET A 32 5.97 -1.05 12.13
N VAL A 33 6.61 -0.95 13.30
CA VAL A 33 6.54 0.25 14.14
C VAL A 33 7.24 1.41 13.41
N VAL A 34 6.59 2.57 13.33
CA VAL A 34 7.17 3.73 12.66
C VAL A 34 8.32 4.28 13.53
N PRO A 35 9.55 4.37 13.01
CA PRO A 35 10.66 4.96 13.76
C PRO A 35 10.39 6.46 13.98
N GLN A 36 10.79 6.98 15.14
CA GLN A 36 10.61 8.40 15.48
C GLN A 36 11.39 9.34 14.55
N LYS A 37 12.50 8.84 13.96
CA LYS A 37 13.37 9.57 13.03
C LYS A 37 14.02 8.58 12.06
N GLY A 38 14.41 9.08 10.89
CA GLY A 38 15.16 8.32 9.89
C GLY A 38 14.29 7.65 8.83
N PRO A 39 14.91 6.92 7.88
CA PRO A 39 14.20 6.28 6.78
C PRO A 39 13.35 5.10 7.25
N VAL A 40 12.26 4.87 6.53
CA VAL A 40 11.34 3.73 6.71
C VAL A 40 11.63 2.71 5.61
N THR A 41 12.05 1.50 6.00
CA THR A 41 12.26 0.38 5.08
C THR A 41 11.49 -0.82 5.58
N ILE A 42 10.63 -1.40 4.73
CA ILE A 42 9.83 -2.58 5.04
C ILE A 42 10.10 -3.64 3.98
N CYS A 43 10.34 -4.88 4.42
CA CYS A 43 10.48 -6.03 3.55
C CYS A 43 9.23 -6.90 3.64
N ILE A 44 8.76 -7.39 2.50
CA ILE A 44 7.64 -8.34 2.41
C ILE A 44 8.02 -9.49 1.49
N ARG A 45 7.67 -10.72 1.89
CA ARG A 45 7.90 -11.92 1.08
C ARG A 45 6.67 -12.21 0.23
N ILE A 46 6.89 -12.49 -1.04
CA ILE A 46 5.87 -12.87 -2.03
C ILE A 46 6.09 -14.33 -2.45
N PRO A 47 5.05 -15.04 -2.93
CA PRO A 47 5.16 -16.47 -3.23
C PRO A 47 6.06 -16.79 -4.44
N ALA A 48 6.11 -15.89 -5.43
CA ALA A 48 6.89 -16.08 -6.65
C ALA A 48 7.18 -14.72 -7.34
N PRO A 49 8.16 -14.66 -8.27
CA PRO A 49 8.26 -13.55 -9.21
C PRO A 49 6.94 -13.34 -9.93
N GLY A 50 6.54 -12.09 -10.16
CA GLY A 50 5.25 -11.81 -10.76
C GLY A 50 4.83 -10.35 -10.66
N THR A 51 3.65 -10.05 -11.21
CA THR A 51 3.05 -8.73 -11.12
C THR A 51 2.06 -8.70 -9.97
N TYR A 52 2.15 -7.68 -9.12
CA TYR A 52 1.32 -7.52 -7.93
C TYR A 52 0.89 -6.06 -7.79
N THR A 53 -0.15 -5.81 -7.01
CA THR A 53 -0.46 -4.47 -6.51
C THR A 53 -0.09 -4.38 -5.02
N LEU A 54 0.25 -3.18 -4.56
CA LEU A 54 0.65 -2.94 -3.17
C LEU A 54 -0.02 -1.71 -2.59
N SER A 55 -0.28 -1.75 -1.29
CA SER A 55 -0.66 -0.58 -0.49
C SER A 55 0.28 -0.44 0.71
N LEU A 56 0.61 0.81 1.04
CA LEU A 56 1.37 1.14 2.24
C LEU A 56 0.55 2.09 3.11
N LEU A 57 0.06 1.59 4.23
CA LEU A 57 -0.73 2.33 5.20
C LEU A 57 0.17 2.84 6.33
N HIS A 58 0.05 4.13 6.63
CA HIS A 58 0.48 4.72 7.89
C HIS A 58 -0.75 4.95 8.76
N ASP A 59 -1.10 3.92 9.52
CA ASP A 59 -2.13 3.96 10.57
C ASP A 59 -1.60 4.79 11.74
N ARG A 60 -2.16 5.99 11.92
CA ARG A 60 -1.69 6.99 12.90
C ARG A 60 -2.51 7.01 14.18
N ASP A 61 -3.74 6.52 14.15
CA ASP A 61 -4.59 6.38 15.34
C ASP A 61 -4.65 4.95 15.89
N SER A 62 -3.93 4.02 15.24
CA SER A 62 -3.81 2.60 15.63
C SER A 62 -5.12 1.83 15.61
N ASN A 63 -6.11 2.27 14.81
CA ASN A 63 -7.42 1.64 14.74
C ASN A 63 -7.52 0.51 13.68
N ARG A 64 -6.44 0.27 12.91
CA ARG A 64 -6.31 -0.75 11.84
C ARG A 64 -7.21 -0.56 10.62
N LYS A 65 -7.84 0.60 10.47
CA LYS A 65 -8.67 0.99 9.32
C LYS A 65 -8.06 2.21 8.68
N PHE A 66 -8.24 2.37 7.37
CA PHE A 66 -7.85 3.60 6.72
C PHE A 66 -8.82 4.72 7.07
N GLY A 67 -8.37 5.66 7.90
CA GLY A 67 -9.04 6.92 8.16
C GLY A 67 -8.51 8.02 7.25
N LEU A 68 -9.28 8.41 6.22
CA LEU A 68 -8.92 9.44 5.24
C LEU A 68 -8.37 10.74 5.86
N SER A 69 -8.85 11.13 7.03
CA SER A 69 -8.45 12.38 7.70
C SER A 69 -7.17 12.29 8.53
N ILE A 70 -6.78 11.11 8.97
CA ILE A 70 -5.72 10.92 9.97
C ILE A 70 -4.56 10.14 9.39
N ASP A 71 -4.83 9.14 8.56
CA ASP A 71 -3.82 8.22 8.07
C ASP A 71 -3.12 8.70 6.80
N GLY A 72 -1.96 8.11 6.56
CA GLY A 72 -1.27 8.20 5.28
C GLY A 72 -1.49 6.94 4.45
N ILE A 73 -1.59 7.09 3.14
CA ILE A 73 -1.62 5.96 2.20
C ILE A 73 -0.64 6.19 1.07
N GLY A 74 0.07 5.15 0.68
CA GLY A 74 1.00 5.14 -0.44
C GLY A 74 0.72 3.97 -1.37
N PHE A 75 0.95 4.19 -2.66
CA PHE A 75 0.88 3.17 -3.69
C PHE A 75 2.11 3.28 -4.60
N PRO A 76 2.53 2.16 -5.24
CA PRO A 76 3.52 2.22 -6.30
C PRO A 76 3.09 3.18 -7.43
N ASN A 77 4.07 3.75 -8.12
CA ASN A 77 3.90 4.75 -9.19
C ASN A 77 3.22 6.07 -8.77
N ASN A 78 2.86 6.22 -7.50
CA ASN A 78 2.26 7.43 -6.91
C ASN A 78 1.13 8.03 -7.79
N PRO A 79 0.05 7.28 -8.06
CA PRO A 79 -1.07 7.78 -8.86
C PRO A 79 -1.74 8.97 -8.16
N ARG A 80 -2.41 9.82 -8.93
CA ARG A 80 -3.26 10.88 -8.36
C ARG A 80 -4.43 10.24 -7.61
N LEU A 81 -4.48 10.48 -6.30
CA LEU A 81 -5.58 10.03 -5.46
C LEU A 81 -6.76 11.00 -5.56
N ARG A 82 -7.95 10.44 -5.71
CA ARG A 82 -9.24 11.16 -5.72
C ARG A 82 -10.15 10.56 -4.65
N PHE A 83 -11.46 10.51 -4.91
CA PHE A 83 -12.46 9.98 -3.97
C PHE A 83 -12.57 8.45 -3.97
N SER A 84 -11.83 7.74 -4.83
CA SER A 84 -11.86 6.29 -4.94
C SER A 84 -10.45 5.70 -4.90
N LYS A 85 -10.36 4.39 -4.65
CA LYS A 85 -9.10 3.64 -4.84
C LYS A 85 -8.60 3.80 -6.30
N PRO A 86 -7.28 3.82 -6.53
CA PRO A 86 -6.74 3.84 -7.88
C PRO A 86 -6.99 2.51 -8.61
N ALA A 87 -6.98 2.54 -9.94
CA ALA A 87 -7.01 1.32 -10.74
C ALA A 87 -5.74 0.49 -10.48
N ALA A 88 -5.87 -0.83 -10.42
CA ALA A 88 -4.76 -1.75 -10.19
C ALA A 88 -3.63 -1.58 -11.21
N ALA A 89 -3.99 -1.34 -12.48
CA ALA A 89 -3.03 -1.06 -13.55
C ALA A 89 -2.13 0.16 -13.29
N ALA A 90 -2.60 1.15 -12.50
CA ALA A 90 -1.84 2.34 -12.15
C ALA A 90 -0.84 2.09 -11.01
N VAL A 91 -1.03 1.04 -10.20
CA VAL A 91 -0.28 0.78 -8.97
C VAL A 91 0.43 -0.58 -8.96
N ARG A 92 0.34 -1.33 -10.06
CA ARG A 92 1.04 -2.60 -10.21
C ARG A 92 2.55 -2.41 -10.28
N VAL A 93 3.27 -3.41 -9.76
CA VAL A 93 4.73 -3.55 -9.88
C VAL A 93 5.07 -4.98 -10.27
N THR A 94 6.22 -5.14 -10.90
CA THR A 94 6.78 -6.47 -11.22
C THR A 94 7.88 -6.80 -10.23
N ALA A 95 7.71 -7.89 -9.48
CA ALA A 95 8.73 -8.41 -8.60
C ALA A 95 9.55 -9.52 -9.28
N SER A 96 10.86 -9.44 -9.10
CA SER A 96 11.83 -10.41 -9.61
C SER A 96 12.03 -11.60 -8.64
N ALA A 97 12.86 -12.57 -9.04
CA ALA A 97 13.24 -13.70 -8.18
C ALA A 97 14.12 -13.31 -6.99
N GLY A 98 14.65 -12.09 -6.97
CA GLY A 98 15.44 -11.56 -5.86
C GLY A 98 14.75 -10.38 -5.17
N ILE A 99 15.56 -9.61 -4.43
CA ILE A 99 15.11 -8.37 -3.81
C ILE A 99 14.72 -7.39 -4.92
N THR A 100 13.48 -6.94 -4.89
CA THR A 100 12.97 -5.90 -5.79
C THR A 100 12.84 -4.60 -5.00
N PRO A 101 13.77 -3.65 -5.15
CA PRO A 101 13.67 -2.36 -4.47
C PRO A 101 12.53 -1.53 -5.07
N LEU A 102 11.76 -0.89 -4.20
CA LEU A 102 10.65 -0.01 -4.59
C LEU A 102 10.57 1.16 -3.62
N THR A 103 10.34 2.35 -4.16
CA THR A 103 10.03 3.55 -3.39
C THR A 103 8.54 3.85 -3.49
N ILE A 104 7.86 3.91 -2.35
CA ILE A 104 6.45 4.31 -2.26
C ILE A 104 6.39 5.68 -1.61
N ARG A 105 5.81 6.66 -2.32
CA ARG A 105 5.56 7.99 -1.76
C ARG A 105 4.27 7.95 -0.94
N MET A 106 4.36 8.35 0.31
CA MET A 106 3.20 8.49 1.19
C MET A 106 2.41 9.74 0.83
N ASN A 107 1.09 9.63 0.80
CA ASN A 107 0.17 10.74 0.63
C ASN A 107 -0.70 10.86 1.88
N TYR A 108 -0.97 12.09 2.27
CA TYR A 108 -1.77 12.46 3.43
C TYR A 108 -2.78 13.51 3.01
N ARG A 109 -3.89 13.61 3.76
CA ARG A 109 -4.89 14.63 3.51
C ARG A 109 -4.33 16.03 3.80
N HIS A 110 -4.47 16.91 2.83
CA HIS A 110 -4.21 18.35 2.95
C HIS A 110 -5.55 19.09 2.88
N GLY A 111 -5.96 19.70 3.99
CA GLY A 111 -7.22 20.46 4.04
C GLY A 111 -8.47 19.64 3.68
N LEU A 112 -9.54 20.30 3.25
CA LEU A 112 -10.84 19.64 3.07
C LEU A 112 -10.87 18.70 1.85
N LEU A 113 -10.13 19.01 0.77
CA LEU A 113 -10.28 18.39 -0.55
C LEU A 113 -8.98 17.92 -1.25
N SER A 114 -7.81 18.00 -0.61
CA SER A 114 -6.54 17.62 -1.25
C SER A 114 -5.87 16.42 -0.57
N PHE A 115 -5.12 15.63 -1.34
CA PHE A 115 -4.31 14.52 -0.88
C PHE A 115 -2.95 14.57 -1.55
N GLY A 116 -1.88 14.45 -0.77
CA GLY A 116 -0.54 14.55 -1.31
C GLY A 116 0.57 14.34 -0.28
N PRO A 117 1.83 14.32 -0.72
CA PRO A 117 2.97 14.09 0.16
C PRO A 117 3.17 15.21 1.18
N ILE A 118 3.84 14.90 2.29
CA ILE A 118 4.29 15.90 3.27
C ILE A 118 5.70 16.36 2.85
N GLY A 119 5.87 17.65 2.57
CA GLY A 119 7.15 18.24 2.15
C GLY A 119 7.49 17.98 0.68
N ASN A 120 8.29 18.89 0.10
CA ASN A 120 8.72 18.84 -1.30
C ASN A 120 9.60 17.62 -1.59
#